data_AF-A0AAW6NA69-F1
#
_entry.id   AF-A0AAW6NA69-F1
#
_cell.length_a   1.000
_cell.length_b   1.000
_cell.length_c   1.000
_cell.angle_alpha   90.00
_cell.angle_beta   90.00
_cell.angle_gamma   90.00
#
_symmetry.space_group_name_H-M   'P 1'
#
loop_
_entity.id
_entity.type
_entity.pdbx_description
1 polymer ?
#
loop_
_entity_poly.entity_id
_entity_poly.type
_entity_poly.pdbx_seq_one_letter_code
_entity_poly.pdbx_strand_id
1 'polypeptide(L)'
;MQIKLALVALLLTAPCADTAQAEPGRMCSSQKWGHAHCIRPAHFVYDTCNAIKVFSKRHGLDRGFFARLIWQESRFDPNALSHANARGIAQFIPSTAKLRGLNDPYNPANALEHSAQYLAEMLRKYGNEGMAAIGYNGGERRAEGFLAGKGLAPETVNYVPIITGLPAEDWRDGKPKAHDMRLSKTQDFLPACYAMAKNRRITPLAKPKPPAPKIKPWGVQVGFAQSKKAARAAARFRTAACRGVLGREKPELIYKPHRVARNKGYFFAQFGRNTKDSARQLCKAMRRQGCRCRVMEN
;
A
#
# COMPACT_ATOMS: atom_id res chain seq x y z
N MET A 1 73.71 -41.56 -26.98
CA MET A 1 72.25 -41.51 -27.13
C MET A 1 71.61 -41.37 -25.75
N GLN A 2 71.26 -40.16 -25.32
CA GLN A 2 70.40 -39.92 -24.14
C GLN A 2 69.60 -38.65 -24.41
N ILE A 3 68.30 -38.81 -24.63
CA ILE A 3 67.32 -37.75 -24.84
C ILE A 3 66.87 -37.28 -23.46
N LYS A 4 67.10 -36.01 -23.11
CA LYS A 4 66.49 -35.37 -21.95
C LYS A 4 65.11 -34.84 -22.36
N LEU A 5 64.05 -35.51 -21.90
CA LEU A 5 62.68 -35.00 -21.94
C LEU A 5 62.56 -33.79 -21.00
N ALA A 6 62.21 -32.62 -21.54
CA ALA A 6 61.74 -31.49 -20.75
C ALA A 6 60.24 -31.64 -20.51
N LEU A 7 59.83 -31.78 -19.25
CA LEU A 7 58.43 -31.81 -18.85
C LEU A 7 57.88 -30.37 -18.84
N VAL A 8 57.00 -30.04 -19.78
CA VAL A 8 56.23 -28.79 -19.75
C VAL A 8 55.04 -28.99 -18.83
N ALA A 9 55.04 -28.31 -17.68
CA ALA A 9 53.91 -28.28 -16.76
C ALA A 9 52.83 -27.34 -17.31
N LEU A 10 51.72 -27.91 -17.78
CA LEU A 10 50.54 -27.17 -18.23
C LEU A 10 49.74 -26.71 -17.00
N LEU A 11 49.87 -25.43 -16.63
CA LEU A 11 49.05 -24.81 -15.59
C LEU A 11 47.61 -24.62 -16.10
N LEU A 12 46.71 -25.51 -15.71
CA LEU A 12 45.27 -25.35 -15.88
C LEU A 12 44.77 -24.23 -14.97
N THR A 13 44.54 -23.04 -15.53
CA THR A 13 43.82 -21.96 -14.83
C THR A 13 42.35 -22.32 -14.77
N ALA A 14 41.87 -22.73 -13.58
CA ALA A 14 40.44 -22.86 -13.32
C ALA A 14 39.77 -21.49 -13.46
N PRO A 15 38.60 -21.37 -14.10
CA PRO A 15 37.84 -20.13 -14.09
C PRO A 15 37.34 -19.89 -12.66
N CYS A 16 37.76 -18.77 -12.06
CA CYS A 16 37.12 -18.24 -10.87
C CYS A 16 35.65 -17.95 -11.22
N ALA A 17 34.76 -18.86 -10.82
CA ALA A 17 33.35 -18.56 -10.73
C ALA A 17 33.21 -17.49 -9.64
N ASP A 18 33.10 -16.24 -10.08
CA ASP A 18 32.87 -15.09 -9.23
C ASP A 18 31.50 -15.29 -8.56
N THR A 19 31.50 -15.91 -7.38
CA THR A 19 30.33 -15.96 -6.52
C THR A 19 30.11 -14.55 -6.02
N ALA A 20 29.42 -13.73 -6.81
CA ALA A 20 28.93 -12.43 -6.41
C ALA A 20 28.13 -12.63 -5.11
N GLN A 21 28.78 -12.34 -3.98
CA GLN A 21 28.17 -12.43 -2.65
C GLN A 21 26.87 -11.62 -2.71
N ALA A 22 25.72 -12.27 -2.46
CA ALA A 22 24.44 -11.60 -2.49
C ALA A 22 24.45 -10.45 -1.49
N GLU A 23 24.48 -9.20 -1.96
CA GLU A 23 24.49 -8.03 -1.08
C GLU A 23 23.29 -8.07 -0.12
N PRO A 24 23.51 -7.94 1.21
CA PRO A 24 22.43 -7.93 2.19
C PRO A 24 21.39 -6.86 1.85
N GLY A 25 20.12 -7.27 1.77
CA GLY A 25 19.00 -6.36 1.50
C GLY A 25 18.81 -5.95 0.03
N ARG A 26 19.54 -6.54 -0.91
CA ARG A 26 19.25 -6.42 -2.35
C ARG A 26 17.85 -6.96 -2.64
N MET A 27 17.00 -6.12 -3.23
CA MET A 27 15.61 -6.47 -3.56
C MET A 27 15.44 -6.53 -5.08
N CYS A 28 15.07 -7.69 -5.60
CA CYS A 28 14.94 -7.92 -7.04
C CYS A 28 13.48 -8.07 -7.47
N SER A 29 13.21 -7.68 -8.71
CA SER A 29 11.96 -7.99 -9.37
C SER A 29 11.89 -9.46 -9.77
N SER A 30 10.69 -9.96 -10.04
CA SER A 30 10.51 -11.32 -10.57
C SER A 30 11.09 -11.45 -11.98
N GLN A 31 11.35 -12.68 -12.42
CA GLN A 31 11.76 -12.95 -13.81
C GLN A 31 10.59 -13.10 -14.78
N LYS A 32 9.36 -12.74 -14.36
CA LYS A 32 8.11 -12.98 -15.11
C LYS A 32 8.06 -12.28 -16.48
N TRP A 33 8.68 -11.11 -16.62
CA TRP A 33 8.66 -10.32 -17.85
C TRP A 33 10.06 -10.12 -18.47
N GLY A 34 11.04 -10.91 -18.02
CA GLY A 34 12.42 -10.87 -18.51
C GLY A 34 13.43 -10.91 -17.36
N HIS A 35 14.66 -10.45 -17.62
CA HIS A 35 15.70 -10.43 -16.61
C HIS A 35 15.28 -9.61 -15.38
N ALA A 36 15.49 -10.19 -14.21
CA ALA A 36 15.28 -9.53 -12.93
C ALA A 36 16.13 -8.27 -12.84
N HIS A 37 15.53 -7.18 -12.38
CA HIS A 37 16.26 -5.95 -12.06
C HIS A 37 16.24 -5.76 -10.55
N CYS A 38 17.34 -5.33 -9.96
CA CYS A 38 17.48 -5.26 -8.51
C CYS A 38 17.80 -3.86 -8.04
N ILE A 39 17.29 -3.54 -6.85
CA ILE A 39 17.54 -2.29 -6.14
C ILE A 39 18.33 -2.61 -4.88
N ARG A 40 19.51 -2.02 -4.77
CA ARG A 40 20.37 -2.12 -3.59
C ARG A 40 20.08 -0.96 -2.64
N PRO A 41 19.98 -1.19 -1.32
CA PRO A 41 19.77 -0.12 -0.36
C PRO A 41 20.83 1.00 -0.46
N ALA A 42 22.10 0.64 -0.64
CA ALA A 42 23.21 1.58 -0.77
C ALA A 42 23.11 2.48 -2.01
N HIS A 43 22.48 2.01 -3.09
CA HIS A 43 22.33 2.72 -4.36
C HIS A 43 20.87 2.97 -4.71
N PHE A 44 20.00 3.11 -3.70
CA PHE A 44 18.55 3.03 -3.88
C PHE A 44 18.02 3.97 -4.97
N VAL A 45 18.44 5.24 -4.97
CA VAL A 45 17.99 6.23 -5.97
C VAL A 45 18.43 5.83 -7.37
N TYR A 46 19.71 5.51 -7.50
CA TYR A 46 20.32 5.16 -8.78
C TYR A 46 19.65 3.93 -9.36
N ASP A 47 19.53 2.86 -8.58
CA ASP A 47 18.92 1.61 -9.00
C ASP A 47 17.41 1.78 -9.25
N THR A 48 16.68 2.59 -8.45
CA THR A 48 15.24 2.86 -8.66
C THR A 48 14.99 3.55 -10.00
N CYS A 49 15.75 4.59 -10.33
CA CYS A 49 15.59 5.30 -11.59
C CYS A 49 16.01 4.44 -12.80
N ASN A 50 17.01 3.56 -12.64
CA ASN A 50 17.32 2.55 -13.66
C ASN A 50 16.20 1.53 -13.81
N ALA A 51 15.61 1.05 -12.70
CA ALA A 51 14.46 0.16 -12.72
C ALA A 51 13.28 0.78 -13.48
N ILE A 52 12.94 2.04 -13.18
CA ILE A 52 11.89 2.79 -13.90
C ILE A 52 12.22 2.86 -15.39
N LYS A 53 13.45 3.23 -15.78
CA LYS A 53 13.87 3.27 -17.20
C LYS A 53 13.70 1.91 -17.88
N VAL A 54 14.14 0.83 -17.24
CA VAL A 54 14.09 -0.54 -17.78
C VAL A 54 12.64 -1.02 -17.91
N PHE A 55 11.84 -0.89 -16.85
CA PHE A 55 10.47 -1.37 -16.84
C PHE A 55 9.56 -0.54 -17.74
N SER A 56 9.75 0.79 -17.84
CA SER A 56 9.06 1.61 -18.82
C SER A 56 9.32 1.12 -20.25
N LYS A 57 10.59 0.85 -20.60
CA LYS A 57 10.94 0.32 -21.93
C LYS A 57 10.28 -1.05 -22.16
N ARG A 58 10.37 -1.94 -21.18
CA ARG A 58 9.83 -3.32 -21.25
C ARG A 58 8.32 -3.36 -21.44
N HIS A 59 7.59 -2.42 -20.83
CA HIS A 59 6.13 -2.37 -20.86
C HIS A 59 5.55 -1.30 -21.78
N GLY A 60 6.38 -0.62 -22.59
CA GLY A 60 5.92 0.37 -23.56
C GLY A 60 5.36 1.64 -22.93
N LEU A 61 5.90 2.09 -21.80
CA LEU A 61 5.50 3.31 -21.11
C LEU A 61 6.41 4.48 -21.44
N ASP A 62 5.86 5.69 -21.46
CA ASP A 62 6.69 6.87 -21.27
C ASP A 62 7.35 6.85 -19.88
N ARG A 63 8.66 7.07 -19.85
CA ARG A 63 9.44 6.96 -18.61
C ARG A 63 9.22 8.15 -17.68
N GLY A 64 8.95 9.33 -18.22
CA GLY A 64 8.65 10.53 -17.44
C GLY A 64 7.27 10.41 -16.78
N PHE A 65 6.27 9.94 -17.52
CA PHE A 65 4.96 9.55 -17.00
C PHE A 65 5.10 8.56 -15.84
N PHE A 66 5.81 7.45 -16.05
CA PHE A 66 5.95 6.43 -15.02
C PHE A 66 6.70 6.94 -13.78
N ALA A 67 7.79 7.70 -13.97
CA ALA A 67 8.52 8.31 -12.86
C ALA A 67 7.68 9.30 -12.06
N ARG A 68 6.93 10.20 -12.72
CA ARG A 68 6.02 11.15 -12.06
C ARG A 68 4.93 10.43 -11.28
N LEU A 69 4.40 9.32 -11.81
CA LEU A 69 3.41 8.50 -11.13
C LEU A 69 3.98 7.88 -9.84
N ILE A 70 5.09 7.15 -9.92
CA ILE A 70 5.71 6.54 -8.73
C ILE A 70 6.13 7.61 -7.72
N TRP A 71 6.57 8.78 -8.21
CA TRP A 71 6.87 9.92 -7.35
C TRP A 71 5.64 10.47 -6.65
N GLN A 72 4.48 10.48 -7.32
CA GLN A 72 3.23 10.91 -6.70
C GLN A 72 2.70 9.89 -5.69
N GLU A 73 2.92 8.60 -5.93
CA GLU A 73 2.50 7.53 -5.01
C GLU A 73 3.24 7.57 -3.68
N SER A 74 4.56 7.69 -3.71
CA SER A 74 5.37 7.49 -2.50
C SER A 74 6.57 8.41 -2.35
N ARG A 75 6.83 9.30 -3.32
CA ARG A 75 8.10 10.04 -3.41
C ARG A 75 9.32 9.11 -3.42
N PHE A 76 9.17 7.93 -4.03
CA PHE A 76 10.15 6.84 -4.07
C PHE A 76 10.47 6.23 -2.69
N ASP A 77 9.52 6.28 -1.76
CA ASP A 77 9.66 5.64 -0.46
C ASP A 77 9.21 4.16 -0.51
N PRO A 78 10.13 3.19 -0.39
CA PRO A 78 9.79 1.77 -0.41
C PRO A 78 8.95 1.33 0.78
N ASN A 79 8.90 2.12 1.86
CA ASN A 79 8.23 1.79 3.11
C ASN A 79 6.85 2.46 3.27
N ALA A 80 6.45 3.27 2.28
CA ALA A 80 5.25 4.08 2.36
C ALA A 80 4.00 3.25 2.68
N LEU A 81 3.18 3.76 3.60
CA LEU A 81 1.89 3.18 3.98
C LEU A 81 0.82 4.27 4.04
N SER A 82 -0.18 4.21 3.16
CA SER A 82 -1.28 5.18 3.18
C SER A 82 -2.35 4.85 4.22
N HIS A 83 -3.24 5.82 4.47
CA HIS A 83 -4.44 5.61 5.28
C HIS A 83 -5.40 4.55 4.71
N ALA A 84 -5.41 4.38 3.38
CA ALA A 84 -6.17 3.36 2.67
C ALA A 84 -5.45 1.99 2.64
N ASN A 85 -4.33 1.85 3.38
CA ASN A 85 -3.51 0.65 3.43
C ASN A 85 -2.87 0.30 2.07
N ALA A 86 -2.60 1.31 1.24
CA ALA A 86 -1.74 1.18 0.07
C ALA A 86 -0.27 1.11 0.52
N ARG A 87 0.53 0.24 -0.10
CA ARG A 87 1.84 -0.19 0.43
C ARG A 87 2.97 -0.04 -0.57
N GLY A 88 4.11 0.40 -0.05
CA GLY A 88 5.40 0.46 -0.72
C GLY A 88 5.50 1.50 -1.81
N ILE A 89 6.55 1.39 -2.62
CA ILE A 89 6.96 2.44 -3.57
C ILE A 89 5.88 2.78 -4.60
N ALA A 90 5.06 1.79 -4.98
CA ALA A 90 4.02 1.91 -6.00
C ALA A 90 2.60 1.92 -5.41
N GLN A 91 2.47 1.98 -4.07
CA GLN A 91 1.21 2.07 -3.34
C GLN A 91 0.14 1.05 -3.75
N PHE A 92 0.51 -0.23 -3.82
CA PHE A 92 -0.49 -1.28 -4.05
C PHE A 92 -1.34 -1.50 -2.79
N ILE A 93 -2.67 -1.45 -2.96
CA ILE A 93 -3.61 -1.94 -1.94
C ILE A 93 -3.56 -3.48 -1.94
N PRO A 94 -3.67 -4.18 -0.79
CA PRO A 94 -3.51 -5.64 -0.73
C PRO A 94 -4.42 -6.46 -1.65
N SER A 95 -5.66 -6.02 -1.87
CA SER A 95 -6.57 -6.69 -2.81
C SER A 95 -6.04 -6.63 -4.24
N THR A 96 -5.52 -5.46 -4.64
CA THR A 96 -4.89 -5.25 -5.95
C THR A 96 -3.58 -6.03 -6.06
N ALA A 97 -2.73 -5.98 -5.03
CA ALA A 97 -1.48 -6.74 -5.01
C ALA A 97 -1.75 -8.25 -5.21
N LYS A 98 -2.72 -8.81 -4.50
CA LYS A 98 -3.15 -10.21 -4.65
C LYS A 98 -3.66 -10.50 -6.06
N LEU A 99 -4.54 -9.65 -6.60
CA LEU A 99 -5.07 -9.80 -7.96
C LEU A 99 -3.95 -9.80 -9.02
N ARG A 100 -2.89 -9.02 -8.77
CA ARG A 100 -1.74 -8.87 -9.67
C ARG A 100 -0.63 -9.90 -9.45
N GLY A 101 -0.73 -10.75 -8.44
CA GLY A 101 0.32 -11.70 -8.08
C GLY A 101 1.56 -11.04 -7.42
N LEU A 102 1.43 -9.81 -6.92
CA LEU A 102 2.48 -9.14 -6.16
C LEU A 102 2.43 -9.58 -4.70
N ASN A 103 3.33 -10.51 -4.33
CA ASN A 103 3.38 -11.07 -2.98
C ASN A 103 3.84 -10.06 -1.92
N ASP A 104 4.86 -9.26 -2.25
CA ASP A 104 5.42 -8.25 -1.34
C ASP A 104 5.46 -6.87 -2.00
N PRO A 105 4.50 -5.98 -1.68
CA PRO A 105 4.52 -4.60 -2.15
C PRO A 105 5.67 -3.74 -1.60
N TYR A 106 6.35 -4.17 -0.53
CA TYR A 106 7.48 -3.44 0.05
C TYR A 106 8.81 -3.76 -0.64
N ASN A 107 8.89 -4.81 -1.46
CA ASN A 107 9.99 -5.01 -2.39
C ASN A 107 9.84 -4.01 -3.56
N PRO A 108 10.67 -2.95 -3.63
CA PRO A 108 10.47 -1.86 -4.57
C PRO A 108 10.70 -2.30 -6.02
N ALA A 109 11.67 -3.18 -6.29
CA ALA A 109 11.94 -3.63 -7.64
C ALA A 109 10.77 -4.43 -8.21
N ASN A 110 10.22 -5.36 -7.41
CA ASN A 110 9.07 -6.16 -7.80
C ASN A 110 7.80 -5.31 -7.93
N ALA A 111 7.57 -4.39 -6.99
CA ALA A 111 6.42 -3.48 -7.02
C ALA A 111 6.46 -2.52 -8.22
N LEU A 112 7.63 -1.99 -8.58
CA LEU A 112 7.79 -1.15 -9.77
C LEU A 112 7.47 -1.90 -11.05
N GLU A 113 7.94 -3.14 -11.20
CA GLU A 113 7.65 -3.92 -12.41
C GLU A 113 6.16 -4.27 -12.52
N HIS A 114 5.52 -4.65 -11.42
CA HIS A 114 4.07 -4.87 -11.38
C HIS A 114 3.28 -3.59 -11.66
N SER A 115 3.74 -2.44 -11.17
CA SER A 115 3.13 -1.13 -11.45
C SER A 115 3.23 -0.77 -12.93
N ALA A 116 4.41 -0.95 -13.53
CA ALA A 116 4.62 -0.72 -14.96
C ALA A 116 3.73 -1.62 -15.81
N GLN A 117 3.63 -2.91 -15.46
CA GLN A 117 2.77 -3.85 -16.16
C GLN A 117 1.28 -3.48 -16.03
N TYR A 118 0.84 -3.09 -14.83
CA TYR A 118 -0.54 -2.66 -14.61
C TYR A 118 -0.88 -1.40 -15.40
N LEU A 119 0.00 -0.39 -15.40
CA LEU A 119 -0.18 0.81 -16.21
C LEU A 119 -0.23 0.50 -17.70
N ALA A 120 0.58 -0.43 -18.18
CA ALA A 120 0.55 -0.84 -19.59
C ALA A 120 -0.78 -1.49 -19.97
N GLU A 121 -1.41 -2.26 -19.07
CA GLU A 121 -2.77 -2.75 -19.29
C GLU A 121 -3.79 -1.62 -19.35
N MET A 122 -3.71 -0.64 -18.44
CA MET A 122 -4.61 0.50 -18.45
C MET A 122 -4.44 1.33 -19.72
N LEU A 123 -3.20 1.53 -20.18
CA LEU A 123 -2.91 2.18 -21.46
C LEU A 123 -3.50 1.41 -22.64
N ARG A 124 -3.38 0.08 -22.68
CA ARG A 124 -4.02 -0.72 -23.73
C ARG A 124 -5.54 -0.64 -23.67
N LYS A 125 -6.11 -0.61 -22.46
CA LYS A 125 -7.56 -0.58 -22.24
C LYS A 125 -8.17 0.78 -22.63
N TYR A 126 -7.52 1.88 -22.27
CA TYR A 126 -8.08 3.22 -22.41
C TYR A 126 -7.43 4.08 -23.50
N GLY A 127 -6.32 3.63 -24.08
CA GLY A 127 -5.65 4.27 -25.22
C GLY A 127 -4.78 5.49 -24.90
N ASN A 128 -4.83 6.01 -23.67
CA ASN A 128 -4.08 7.22 -23.29
C ASN A 128 -3.64 7.26 -21.81
N GLU A 129 -2.62 8.06 -21.54
CA GLU A 129 -1.90 8.15 -20.27
C GLU A 129 -2.76 8.74 -19.14
N GLY A 130 -3.62 9.72 -19.44
CA GLY A 130 -4.52 10.30 -18.43
C GLY A 130 -5.57 9.31 -17.95
N MET A 131 -6.22 8.59 -18.87
CA MET A 131 -7.16 7.54 -18.49
C MET A 131 -6.47 6.38 -17.78
N ALA A 132 -5.21 6.07 -18.13
CA ALA A 132 -4.41 5.11 -17.39
C ALA A 132 -4.11 5.58 -15.96
N ALA A 133 -3.77 6.85 -15.75
CA ALA A 133 -3.56 7.44 -14.43
C ALA A 133 -4.85 7.44 -13.59
N ILE A 134 -6.01 7.73 -14.20
CA ILE A 134 -7.33 7.63 -13.55
C ILE A 134 -7.63 6.19 -13.14
N GLY A 135 -7.38 5.22 -14.02
CA GLY A 135 -7.55 3.79 -13.72
C GLY A 135 -6.64 3.32 -12.59
N TYR A 136 -5.39 3.80 -12.55
CA TYR A 136 -4.43 3.45 -11.52
C TYR A 136 -4.82 4.00 -10.13
N ASN A 137 -5.10 5.30 -10.03
CA ASN A 137 -5.45 5.96 -8.76
C ASN A 137 -6.91 5.72 -8.34
N GLY A 138 -7.84 5.95 -9.26
CA GLY A 138 -9.28 5.88 -9.00
C GLY A 138 -9.87 4.46 -9.12
N GLY A 139 -9.16 3.55 -9.77
CA GLY A 139 -9.65 2.22 -10.13
C GLY A 139 -10.44 2.22 -11.45
N GLU A 140 -10.43 1.07 -12.13
CA GLU A 140 -11.04 0.89 -13.46
C GLU A 140 -12.52 1.31 -13.52
N ARG A 141 -13.30 0.98 -12.49
CA ARG A 141 -14.72 1.37 -12.42
C ARG A 141 -14.92 2.89 -12.40
N ARG A 142 -13.98 3.65 -11.81
CA ARG A 142 -14.04 5.12 -11.82
C ARG A 142 -13.62 5.67 -13.19
N ALA A 143 -12.60 5.08 -13.81
CA ALA A 143 -12.22 5.43 -15.18
C ALA A 143 -13.36 5.19 -16.17
N GLU A 144 -14.02 4.04 -16.11
CA GLU A 144 -15.19 3.72 -16.94
C GLU A 144 -16.37 4.66 -16.66
N GLY A 145 -16.64 4.94 -15.38
CA GLY A 145 -17.66 5.92 -15.00
C GLY A 145 -17.37 7.32 -15.53
N PHE A 146 -16.11 7.73 -15.54
CA PHE A 146 -15.67 9.03 -16.06
C PHE A 146 -15.85 9.12 -17.57
N LEU A 147 -15.51 8.06 -18.32
CA LEU A 147 -15.81 7.97 -19.76
C LEU A 147 -17.33 8.07 -20.03
N ALA A 148 -18.15 7.53 -19.12
CA ALA A 148 -19.61 7.63 -19.19
C ALA A 148 -20.18 8.98 -18.65
N GLY A 149 -19.34 10.00 -18.46
CA GLY A 149 -19.76 11.35 -18.05
C GLY A 149 -19.96 11.56 -16.55
N LYS A 150 -19.60 10.60 -15.68
CA LYS A 150 -19.62 10.80 -14.22
C LYS A 150 -18.42 11.63 -13.77
N GLY A 151 -18.53 12.33 -12.65
CA GLY A 151 -17.41 13.05 -12.04
C GLY A 151 -16.37 12.12 -11.40
N LEU A 152 -15.14 12.65 -11.23
CA LEU A 152 -14.05 12.00 -10.50
C LEU A 152 -14.02 12.42 -9.02
N ALA A 153 -13.35 11.61 -8.19
CA ALA A 153 -13.04 12.02 -6.83
C ALA A 153 -12.02 13.18 -6.83
N PRO A 154 -12.07 14.14 -5.89
CA PRO A 154 -11.14 15.28 -5.86
C PRO A 154 -9.66 14.87 -5.84
N GLU A 155 -9.34 13.75 -5.18
CA GLU A 155 -7.99 13.17 -5.20
C GLU A 155 -7.53 12.86 -6.63
N THR A 156 -8.38 12.18 -7.41
CA THR A 156 -8.07 11.78 -8.79
C THR A 156 -8.01 12.97 -9.74
N VAL A 157 -8.89 13.97 -9.56
CA VAL A 157 -8.85 15.23 -10.32
C VAL A 157 -7.50 15.92 -10.19
N ASN A 158 -6.95 15.98 -8.97
CA ASN A 158 -5.64 16.58 -8.72
C ASN A 158 -4.47 15.69 -9.14
N TYR A 159 -4.66 14.37 -9.11
CA TYR A 159 -3.63 13.38 -9.41
C TYR A 159 -3.20 13.39 -10.88
N VAL A 160 -4.17 13.45 -11.81
CA VAL A 160 -3.89 13.40 -13.27
C VAL A 160 -2.93 14.51 -13.74
N PRO A 161 -3.18 15.81 -13.49
CA PRO A 161 -2.32 16.87 -14.00
C PRO A 161 -0.90 16.85 -13.41
N ILE A 162 -0.71 16.32 -12.19
CA ILE A 162 0.63 16.17 -11.60
C ILE A 162 1.49 15.21 -12.45
N ILE A 163 0.88 14.19 -13.03
CA ILE A 163 1.59 13.12 -13.72
C ILE A 163 1.68 13.41 -15.21
N THR A 164 0.58 13.83 -15.80
CA THR A 164 0.47 14.00 -17.25
C THR A 164 0.72 15.44 -17.70
N GLY A 165 0.60 16.42 -16.80
CA GLY A 165 0.69 17.84 -17.12
C GLY A 165 -0.61 18.44 -17.67
N LEU A 166 -1.69 17.66 -17.77
CA LEU A 166 -2.98 18.10 -18.31
C LEU A 166 -4.15 17.67 -17.40
N PRO A 167 -5.25 18.45 -17.34
CA PRO A 167 -6.47 18.08 -16.61
C PRO A 167 -7.07 16.75 -17.07
N ALA A 168 -7.84 16.08 -16.20
CA ALA A 168 -8.43 14.78 -16.50
C ALA A 168 -9.42 14.82 -17.68
N GLU A 169 -10.16 15.93 -17.81
CA GLU A 169 -11.17 16.17 -18.83
C GLU A 169 -10.57 16.14 -20.24
N ASP A 170 -9.39 16.74 -20.40
CA ASP A 170 -8.65 16.76 -21.68
C ASP A 170 -8.33 15.35 -22.20
N TRP A 171 -8.24 14.35 -21.30
CA TRP A 171 -7.95 12.96 -21.64
C TRP A 171 -9.18 12.10 -21.90
N ARG A 172 -10.36 12.56 -21.45
CA ARG A 172 -11.64 11.87 -21.68
C ARG A 172 -12.13 12.09 -23.09
N ASP A 173 -12.04 13.34 -23.55
CA ASP A 173 -12.67 13.79 -24.80
C ASP A 173 -11.77 13.52 -26.04
N GLY A 174 -10.59 12.94 -25.82
CA GLY A 174 -9.63 12.48 -26.83
C GLY A 174 -8.21 12.42 -26.26
N LYS A 175 -7.22 11.88 -26.99
CA LYS A 175 -5.81 12.04 -26.59
C LYS A 175 -5.38 13.46 -26.99
N PRO A 176 -4.98 14.34 -26.04
CA PRO A 176 -4.47 15.67 -26.38
C PRO A 176 -3.29 15.55 -27.37
N LYS A 177 -3.09 16.59 -28.20
CA LYS A 177 -1.89 16.68 -29.07
C LYS A 177 -0.62 16.48 -28.23
N ALA A 178 0.46 16.06 -28.88
CA ALA A 178 1.73 15.73 -28.24
C ALA A 178 2.10 16.70 -27.11
N HIS A 179 2.15 16.18 -25.88
CA HIS A 179 2.45 16.94 -24.66
C HIS A 179 3.71 16.37 -24.01
N ASP A 180 4.47 17.23 -23.35
CA ASP A 180 5.79 16.91 -22.84
C ASP A 180 5.75 16.25 -21.45
N MET A 181 5.94 14.93 -21.43
CA MET A 181 6.02 14.15 -20.19
C MET A 181 7.44 14.05 -19.62
N ARG A 182 8.45 14.68 -20.25
CA ARG A 182 9.83 14.63 -19.75
C ARG A 182 9.96 15.22 -18.35
N LEU A 183 10.85 14.66 -17.56
CA LEU A 183 11.15 15.16 -16.21
C LEU A 183 11.91 16.49 -16.22
N SER A 184 12.61 16.78 -17.30
CA SER A 184 13.37 18.01 -17.51
C SER A 184 13.33 18.40 -18.99
N LYS A 185 13.35 19.71 -19.27
CA LYS A 185 13.46 20.23 -20.63
C LYS A 185 14.89 20.15 -21.19
N THR A 186 15.88 20.05 -20.30
CA THR A 186 17.31 20.19 -20.64
C THR A 186 18.14 18.96 -20.29
N GLN A 187 17.67 18.11 -19.39
CA GLN A 187 18.39 16.92 -18.94
C GLN A 187 17.77 15.65 -19.49
N ASP A 188 18.63 14.66 -19.73
CA ASP A 188 18.21 13.29 -19.93
C ASP A 188 17.47 12.74 -18.70
N PHE A 189 16.72 11.66 -18.94
CA PHE A 189 15.86 11.06 -17.94
C PHE A 189 16.57 10.69 -16.63
N LEU A 190 17.75 10.06 -16.68
CA LEU A 190 18.41 9.55 -15.46
C LEU A 190 18.86 10.69 -14.54
N PRO A 191 19.64 11.71 -14.99
CA PRO A 191 19.95 12.87 -14.17
C PRO A 191 18.71 13.57 -13.60
N ALA A 192 17.66 13.74 -14.41
CA ALA A 192 16.42 14.37 -13.97
C ALA A 192 15.70 13.53 -12.89
N CYS A 193 15.64 12.21 -13.07
CA CYS A 193 15.05 11.29 -12.09
C CYS A 193 15.84 11.27 -10.78
N TYR A 194 17.17 11.29 -10.84
CA TYR A 194 18.01 11.39 -9.64
C TYR A 194 17.77 12.70 -8.88
N ALA A 195 17.60 13.81 -9.60
CA ALA A 195 17.34 15.12 -9.01
C ALA A 195 16.02 15.14 -8.21
N MET A 196 14.98 14.44 -8.67
CA MET A 196 13.73 14.29 -7.91
C MET A 196 13.98 13.71 -6.52
N ALA A 197 14.79 12.65 -6.44
CA ALA A 197 14.96 11.86 -5.22
C ALA A 197 16.03 12.38 -4.24
N LYS A 198 16.77 13.45 -4.61
CA LYS A 198 17.95 13.95 -3.87
C LYS A 198 17.63 14.30 -2.41
N ASN A 199 16.49 14.93 -2.17
CA ASN A 199 16.08 15.41 -0.84
C ASN A 199 14.82 14.68 -0.33
N ARG A 200 14.56 13.46 -0.80
CA ARG A 200 13.37 12.70 -0.38
C ARG A 200 13.49 12.24 1.06
N ARG A 201 12.34 12.13 1.72
CA ARG A 201 12.23 11.52 3.05
C ARG A 201 11.89 10.04 2.90
N ILE A 202 12.57 9.18 3.65
CA ILE A 202 12.23 7.76 3.78
C ILE A 202 11.53 7.54 5.12
N THR A 203 10.35 6.90 5.08
CA THR A 203 9.64 6.52 6.29
C THR A 203 10.19 5.21 6.87
N PRO A 204 10.13 5.02 8.20
CA PRO A 204 10.38 3.70 8.78
C PRO A 204 9.31 2.71 8.32
N LEU A 205 9.70 1.46 8.06
CA LEU A 205 8.74 0.41 7.73
C LEU A 205 7.70 0.29 8.84
N ALA A 206 6.43 0.41 8.46
CA ALA A 206 5.32 0.33 9.40
C ALA A 206 5.28 -1.05 10.07
N LYS A 207 5.21 -1.07 11.40
CA LYS A 207 4.98 -2.32 12.14
C LYS A 207 3.62 -2.89 11.72
N PRO A 208 3.49 -4.22 11.54
CA PRO A 208 2.21 -4.85 11.26
C PRO A 208 1.18 -4.36 12.27
N LYS A 209 0.06 -3.79 11.78
CA LYS A 209 -1.06 -3.51 12.68
C LYS A 209 -1.48 -4.85 13.29
N PRO A 210 -1.64 -4.95 14.63
CA PRO A 210 -2.19 -6.15 15.23
C PRO A 210 -3.47 -6.54 14.50
N PRO A 211 -3.74 -7.85 14.29
CA PRO A 211 -4.99 -8.27 13.68
C PRO A 211 -6.15 -7.59 14.41
N ALA A 212 -7.18 -7.19 13.65
CA ALA A 212 -8.39 -6.66 14.27
C ALA A 212 -8.85 -7.65 15.34
N PRO A 213 -9.17 -7.20 16.56
CA PRO A 213 -9.61 -8.10 17.60
C PRO A 213 -10.81 -8.91 17.07
N LYS A 214 -10.80 -10.23 17.27
CA LYS A 214 -11.97 -11.06 16.95
C LYS A 214 -13.11 -10.62 17.85
N ILE A 215 -14.01 -9.81 17.31
CA ILE A 215 -15.22 -9.35 18.00
C ILE A 215 -16.19 -10.53 18.01
N LYS A 216 -16.69 -10.89 19.19
CA LYS A 216 -17.73 -11.91 19.32
C LYS A 216 -19.05 -11.40 18.70
N PRO A 217 -19.92 -12.24 18.13
CA PRO A 217 -21.12 -11.79 17.40
C PRO A 217 -22.12 -10.97 18.25
N TRP A 218 -22.15 -11.17 19.56
CA TRP A 218 -23.02 -10.43 20.48
C TRP A 218 -22.22 -9.67 21.53
N GLY A 219 -22.78 -8.57 22.03
CA GLY A 219 -22.17 -7.74 23.07
C GLY A 219 -23.19 -7.25 24.09
N VAL A 220 -22.78 -7.19 25.35
CA VAL A 220 -23.51 -6.48 26.41
C VAL A 220 -22.91 -5.09 26.57
N GLN A 221 -23.49 -4.12 25.87
CA GLN A 221 -23.04 -2.73 25.88
C GLN A 221 -23.39 -2.05 27.21
N VAL A 222 -22.38 -1.42 27.80
CA VAL A 222 -22.49 -0.74 29.10
C VAL A 222 -22.21 0.76 29.01
N GLY A 223 -21.60 1.23 27.95
CA GLY A 223 -21.32 2.65 27.76
C GLY A 223 -20.71 2.95 26.40
N PHE A 224 -20.54 4.23 26.10
CA PHE A 224 -19.85 4.69 24.90
C PHE A 224 -19.22 6.06 25.14
N ALA A 225 -18.19 6.40 24.38
CA ALA A 225 -17.60 7.74 24.37
C ALA A 225 -16.80 7.99 23.08
N GLN A 226 -16.44 9.26 22.81
CA GLN A 226 -15.65 9.65 21.63
C GLN A 226 -14.14 9.35 21.75
N SER A 227 -13.69 8.76 22.87
CA SER A 227 -12.31 8.31 23.05
C SER A 227 -12.24 6.99 23.81
N LYS A 228 -11.19 6.19 23.57
CA LYS A 228 -10.98 4.92 24.28
C LYS A 228 -10.89 5.12 25.80
N LYS A 229 -10.20 6.17 26.26
CA LYS A 229 -10.04 6.49 27.69
C LYS A 229 -11.40 6.77 28.34
N ALA A 230 -12.20 7.63 27.71
CA ALA A 230 -13.52 7.98 28.21
C ALA A 230 -14.49 6.78 28.17
N ALA A 231 -14.43 5.94 27.14
CA ALA A 231 -15.30 4.77 27.03
C ALA A 231 -14.99 3.74 28.14
N ARG A 232 -13.70 3.53 28.46
CA ARG A 232 -13.31 2.69 29.61
C ARG A 232 -13.77 3.29 30.94
N ALA A 233 -13.64 4.60 31.12
CA ALA A 233 -14.10 5.28 32.33
C ALA A 233 -15.63 5.14 32.49
N ALA A 234 -16.39 5.38 31.42
CA ALA A 234 -17.84 5.20 31.40
C ALA A 234 -18.24 3.76 31.73
N ALA A 235 -17.55 2.77 31.17
CA ALA A 235 -17.78 1.37 31.51
C ALA A 235 -17.51 1.09 32.99
N ARG A 236 -16.33 1.48 33.50
CA ARG A 236 -15.95 1.29 34.91
C ARG A 236 -16.94 1.91 35.89
N PHE A 237 -17.43 3.10 35.57
CA PHE A 237 -18.44 3.81 36.36
C PHE A 237 -19.78 3.06 36.32
N ARG A 238 -20.27 2.73 35.12
CA ARG A 238 -21.58 2.09 34.93
C ARG A 238 -21.65 0.63 35.38
N THR A 239 -20.51 -0.03 35.53
CA THR A 239 -20.43 -1.42 36.01
C THR A 239 -19.92 -1.55 37.43
N ALA A 240 -19.79 -0.45 38.19
CA ALA A 240 -19.23 -0.47 39.53
C ALA A 240 -20.01 -1.38 40.49
N ALA A 241 -21.34 -1.34 40.44
CA ALA A 241 -22.23 -2.12 41.31
C ALA A 241 -22.28 -3.63 40.95
N CYS A 242 -21.93 -4.00 39.71
CA CYS A 242 -22.01 -5.37 39.21
C CYS A 242 -20.64 -6.00 38.91
N ARG A 243 -19.56 -5.52 39.53
CA ARG A 243 -18.20 -6.09 39.35
C ARG A 243 -18.15 -7.56 39.71
N GLY A 244 -18.95 -8.02 40.68
CA GLY A 244 -19.03 -9.43 41.06
C GLY A 244 -19.49 -10.34 39.92
N VAL A 245 -20.46 -9.90 39.10
CA VAL A 245 -20.93 -10.65 37.91
C VAL A 245 -19.87 -10.70 36.81
N LEU A 246 -19.12 -9.61 36.65
CA LEU A 246 -18.15 -9.46 35.56
C LEU A 246 -16.79 -10.11 35.88
N GLY A 247 -16.50 -10.36 37.17
CA GLY A 247 -15.23 -10.92 37.61
C GLY A 247 -14.03 -10.12 37.08
N ARG A 248 -13.12 -10.79 36.38
CA ARG A 248 -11.93 -10.19 35.75
C ARG A 248 -12.14 -9.79 34.28
N GLU A 249 -13.34 -9.97 33.75
CA GLU A 249 -13.63 -9.63 32.35
C GLU A 249 -13.47 -8.12 32.13
N LYS A 250 -12.77 -7.74 31.05
CA LYS A 250 -12.59 -6.34 30.67
C LYS A 250 -13.53 -6.02 29.51
N PRO A 251 -14.14 -4.82 29.48
CA PRO A 251 -14.96 -4.44 28.34
C PRO A 251 -14.10 -4.29 27.09
N GLU A 252 -14.56 -4.93 26.02
CA GLU A 252 -14.11 -4.71 24.65
C GLU A 252 -14.56 -3.31 24.20
N LEU A 253 -13.75 -2.64 23.38
CA LEU A 253 -14.08 -1.33 22.82
C LEU A 253 -14.25 -1.43 21.31
N ILE A 254 -15.48 -1.30 20.83
CA ILE A 254 -15.81 -1.33 19.41
C ILE A 254 -15.99 0.10 18.91
N TYR A 255 -15.18 0.48 17.92
CA TYR A 255 -15.37 1.76 17.24
C TYR A 255 -16.48 1.62 16.18
N LYS A 256 -17.50 2.49 16.24
CA LYS A 256 -18.47 2.64 15.15
C LYS A 256 -18.40 4.08 14.62
N PRO A 257 -18.24 4.28 13.30
CA PRO A 257 -18.22 5.61 12.71
C PRO A 257 -19.59 6.28 12.89
N HIS A 258 -19.60 7.59 13.08
CA HIS A 258 -20.83 8.38 13.26
C HIS A 258 -20.64 9.79 12.72
N ARG A 259 -21.49 10.19 11.76
CA ARG A 259 -21.30 11.42 10.97
C ARG A 259 -21.33 12.70 11.81
N VAL A 260 -22.13 12.73 12.88
CA VAL A 260 -22.29 13.90 13.74
C VAL A 260 -21.29 13.92 14.92
N ALA A 261 -20.49 12.85 15.09
CA ALA A 261 -19.55 12.81 16.21
C ALA A 261 -18.31 13.67 15.92
N ARG A 262 -17.89 14.49 16.89
CA ARG A 262 -16.71 15.37 16.79
C ARG A 262 -15.44 14.61 16.35
N ASN A 263 -15.29 13.36 16.79
CA ASN A 263 -14.17 12.48 16.43
C ASN A 263 -14.55 11.39 15.41
N LYS A 264 -15.51 11.68 14.53
CA LYS A 264 -15.98 10.80 13.44
C LYS A 264 -16.57 9.44 13.87
N GLY A 265 -16.74 9.21 15.18
CA GLY A 265 -17.35 7.99 15.71
C GLY A 265 -17.35 7.88 17.23
N TYR A 266 -17.81 6.74 17.73
CA TYR A 266 -17.86 6.40 19.14
C TYR A 266 -17.18 5.06 19.40
N PHE A 267 -16.52 4.94 20.55
CA PHE A 267 -16.09 3.67 21.12
C PHE A 267 -17.18 3.17 22.07
N PHE A 268 -17.80 2.06 21.70
CA PHE A 268 -18.79 1.34 22.50
C PHE A 268 -18.07 0.33 23.40
N ALA A 269 -18.29 0.43 24.70
CA ALA A 269 -17.75 -0.49 25.68
C ALA A 269 -18.75 -1.62 25.95
N GLN A 270 -18.33 -2.86 25.76
CA GLN A 270 -19.20 -4.03 25.90
C GLN A 270 -18.47 -5.31 26.32
N PHE A 271 -19.22 -6.27 26.82
CA PHE A 271 -18.73 -7.62 27.16
C PHE A 271 -19.18 -8.62 26.10
N GLY A 272 -18.24 -9.24 25.39
CA GLY A 272 -18.51 -10.04 24.19
C GLY A 272 -19.06 -11.43 24.48
N ARG A 273 -20.01 -11.91 23.68
CA ARG A 273 -20.69 -13.19 23.84
C ARG A 273 -20.91 -13.88 22.49
N ASN A 274 -20.85 -15.21 22.48
CA ASN A 274 -20.98 -16.00 21.25
C ASN A 274 -22.45 -16.12 20.79
N THR A 275 -23.40 -15.92 21.71
CA THR A 275 -24.84 -16.07 21.42
C THR A 275 -25.64 -14.94 22.04
N LYS A 276 -26.82 -14.67 21.46
CA LYS A 276 -27.79 -13.69 22.00
C LYS A 276 -28.20 -14.02 23.43
N ASP A 277 -28.41 -15.31 23.73
CA ASP A 277 -28.91 -15.74 25.02
C ASP A 277 -27.86 -15.62 26.13
N SER A 278 -26.60 -15.94 25.85
CA SER A 278 -25.52 -15.68 26.81
C SER A 278 -25.32 -14.18 27.07
N ALA A 279 -25.57 -13.31 26.10
CA ALA A 279 -25.61 -11.86 26.29
C ALA A 279 -26.80 -11.40 27.13
N ARG A 280 -27.99 -11.94 26.89
CA ARG A 280 -29.20 -11.65 27.69
C ARG A 280 -29.04 -12.10 29.14
N GLN A 281 -28.50 -13.31 29.37
CA GLN A 281 -28.23 -13.84 30.70
C GLN A 281 -27.27 -12.94 31.49
N LEU A 282 -26.16 -12.54 30.88
CA LEU A 282 -25.23 -11.59 31.51
C LEU A 282 -25.93 -10.26 31.83
N CYS A 283 -26.64 -9.68 30.87
CA CYS A 283 -27.30 -8.39 31.10
C CYS A 283 -28.38 -8.49 32.19
N LYS A 284 -29.12 -9.62 32.29
CA LYS A 284 -30.06 -9.88 33.38
C LYS A 284 -29.36 -9.95 34.73
N ALA A 285 -28.22 -10.65 34.83
CA ALA A 285 -27.42 -10.74 36.06
C ALA A 285 -26.89 -9.36 36.49
N MET A 286 -26.40 -8.56 35.53
CA MET A 286 -25.95 -7.19 35.80
C MET A 286 -27.07 -6.29 36.31
N ARG A 287 -28.27 -6.37 35.71
CA ARG A 287 -29.44 -5.58 36.14
C ARG A 287 -29.90 -5.92 37.55
N ARG A 288 -29.81 -7.18 37.96
CA ARG A 288 -30.10 -7.61 39.34
C ARG A 288 -29.17 -6.95 40.37
N GLN A 289 -27.96 -6.58 39.96
CA GLN A 289 -27.00 -5.83 40.79
C GLN A 289 -27.02 -4.32 40.50
N GLY A 290 -28.09 -3.79 39.90
CA GLY A 290 -28.28 -2.35 39.69
C GLY A 290 -27.56 -1.74 38.48
N CYS A 291 -26.87 -2.54 37.66
CA CYS A 291 -26.19 -2.04 36.46
C CYS A 291 -27.11 -1.90 35.25
N ARG A 292 -26.85 -0.88 34.42
CA ARG A 292 -27.51 -0.69 33.13
C ARG A 292 -26.72 -1.34 32.00
N CYS A 293 -27.42 -2.07 31.13
CA CYS A 293 -26.84 -2.73 29.97
C CYS A 293 -27.85 -2.85 28.82
N ARG A 294 -27.33 -2.97 27.60
CA ARG A 294 -28.07 -3.25 26.38
C ARG A 294 -27.41 -4.40 25.61
N VAL A 295 -28.19 -5.38 25.19
CA VAL A 295 -27.71 -6.46 24.31
C VAL A 295 -27.71 -5.96 22.87
N MET A 296 -26.59 -6.14 22.18
CA MET A 296 -26.37 -5.68 20.80
C MET A 296 -25.75 -6.80 19.97
N GLU A 297 -26.08 -6.83 18.68
CA GLU A 297 -25.35 -7.58 17.66
C GLU A 297 -24.21 -6.72 17.11
N ASN A 298 -23.08 -7.35 16.78
CA ASN A 298 -21.84 -6.66 16.38
C ASN A 298 -21.63 -6.60 14.88
#